data_AF-A0A0U2IPD8-F1
#
_entry.id   AF-A0A0U2IPD8-F1
#
_cell.length_a   1.000
_cell.length_b   1.000
_cell.length_c   1.000
_cell.angle_alpha   90.00
_cell.angle_beta   90.00
_cell.angle_gamma   90.00
#
_symmetry.space_group_name_H-M   'P 1'
#
loop_
_entity.id
_entity.type
_entity.pdbx_description
1 polymer ?
#
loop_
_entity_poly.entity_id
_entity_poly.type
_entity_poly.pdbx_seq_one_letter_code
_entity_poly.pdbx_strand_id
1 'polypeptide(L)' 'MIRYHAGDIDGERSCARTAGQAGRRHMSVDQARNGSMVQDLQDMKRLGHDMKRIKTNSELKAEGMIPDPIQE' A
#
# COMPACT_ATOMS: atom_id res chain seq x y z
N MET A 1 9.76 -7.64 -41.10
CA MET A 1 8.66 -6.72 -40.73
C MET A 1 7.62 -7.51 -39.97
N ILE A 2 7.57 -7.41 -38.63
CA ILE A 2 6.57 -8.09 -37.81
C ILE A 2 5.64 -7.02 -37.26
N ARG A 3 4.35 -7.09 -37.61
CA ARG A 3 3.29 -6.20 -37.12
C ARG A 3 2.85 -6.69 -35.74
N TYR A 4 2.95 -5.86 -34.71
CA TYR A 4 2.31 -6.12 -33.42
C TYR A 4 0.84 -5.67 -33.50
N HIS A 5 -0.09 -6.62 -33.32
CA HIS A 5 -1.49 -6.33 -33.07
C HIS A 5 -1.64 -5.82 -31.63
N ALA A 6 -2.22 -4.64 -31.47
CA ALA A 6 -2.76 -4.15 -30.21
C ALA A 6 -3.93 -5.06 -29.82
N GLY A 7 -3.76 -5.83 -28.74
CA GLY A 7 -4.84 -6.57 -28.11
C GLY A 7 -5.25 -5.83 -26.85
N ASP A 8 -6.45 -5.26 -26.88
CA ASP A 8 -7.16 -4.72 -25.73
C ASP A 8 -7.35 -5.83 -24.67
N ILE A 9 -6.91 -5.57 -23.43
CA ILE A 9 -7.09 -6.49 -22.30
C ILE A 9 -8.04 -5.83 -21.30
N ASP A 10 -9.30 -5.66 -21.71
CA ASP A 10 -10.41 -5.43 -20.78
C ASP A 10 -10.95 -6.80 -20.35
N GLY A 11 -10.31 -7.36 -19.33
CA GLY A 11 -10.70 -8.61 -18.69
C GLY A 11 -10.98 -8.38 -17.21
N GLU A 12 -12.22 -8.01 -16.91
CA GLU A 12 -12.76 -7.89 -15.56
C GLU A 12 -12.54 -9.19 -14.77
N ARG A 13 -11.50 -9.21 -13.93
CA ARG A 13 -11.36 -10.19 -12.85
C ARG A 13 -11.73 -9.51 -11.54
N SER A 14 -13.03 -9.53 -11.25
CA SER A 14 -13.56 -9.36 -9.89
C SER A 14 -12.94 -10.43 -8.99
N CYS A 15 -11.80 -10.13 -8.37
CA CYS A 15 -11.22 -10.98 -7.34
C CYS A 15 -10.37 -10.13 -6.39
N ALA A 16 -10.74 -10.21 -5.11
CA ALA A 16 -10.16 -9.58 -3.93
C ALA A 16 -10.39 -8.07 -3.79
N ARG A 17 -11.11 -7.72 -2.71
CA ARG A 17 -10.88 -6.48 -1.96
C ARG A 17 -9.38 -6.45 -1.65
N THR A 18 -8.59 -5.76 -2.49
CA THR A 18 -7.13 -5.82 -2.47
C THR A 18 -6.61 -5.35 -1.13
N ALA A 19 -5.80 -6.13 -0.43
CA ALA A 19 -5.13 -5.71 0.79
C ALA A 19 -4.02 -4.72 0.43
N GLY A 20 -4.14 -3.45 0.85
CA GLY A 20 -3.23 -2.38 0.44
C GLY A 20 -3.24 -2.07 -1.05
N GLN A 21 -2.08 -1.64 -1.56
CA GLN A 21 -1.86 -1.23 -2.96
C GLN A 21 -1.32 -2.35 -3.86
N ALA A 22 -1.00 -3.52 -3.29
CA ALA A 22 -0.44 -4.63 -4.03
C ALA A 22 -1.38 -5.09 -5.16
N GLY A 23 -0.84 -5.19 -6.37
CA GLY A 23 -1.60 -5.56 -7.57
C GLY A 23 -2.32 -4.41 -8.28
N ARG A 24 -2.29 -3.18 -7.74
CA ARG A 24 -2.72 -1.97 -8.47
C ARG A 24 -1.58 -1.48 -9.36
N ARG A 25 -1.92 -0.94 -10.53
CA ARG A 25 -0.94 -0.31 -11.42
C ARG A 25 -0.31 0.88 -10.70
N HIS A 26 1.02 0.92 -10.62
CA HIS A 26 1.72 2.03 -9.97
C HIS A 26 1.65 3.29 -10.85
N MET A 27 1.47 4.45 -10.22
CA MET A 27 1.57 5.75 -10.88
C MET A 27 2.99 6.02 -11.40
N SER A 28 3.11 6.83 -12.45
CA SER A 28 4.43 7.21 -12.95
C SER A 28 5.20 8.05 -11.92
N VAL A 29 6.53 8.11 -12.05
CA VAL A 29 7.37 8.95 -11.18
C VAL A 29 6.95 10.42 -11.26
N ASP A 30 6.61 10.90 -12.45
CA ASP A 30 6.19 12.30 -12.67
C ASP A 30 4.85 12.65 -12.00
N GLN A 31 4.01 11.65 -11.75
CA GLN A 31 2.71 11.80 -11.07
C GLN A 31 2.80 11.49 -9.57
N ALA A 32 3.86 10.82 -9.14
CA ALA A 32 4.07 10.46 -7.75
C ALA A 32 4.30 11.72 -6.91
N ARG A 33 3.63 11.78 -5.76
CA ARG A 33 3.73 12.91 -4.84
C ARG A 33 4.72 12.58 -3.74
N ASN A 34 5.86 13.28 -3.71
CA ASN A 34 6.81 13.20 -2.61
C ASN A 34 6.10 13.44 -1.27
N GLY A 35 6.41 12.62 -0.27
CA GLY A 35 5.75 12.66 1.04
C GLY A 35 4.42 11.89 1.12
N SER A 36 3.93 11.30 0.03
CA SER A 36 2.81 10.35 0.06
C SER A 36 3.33 8.92 -0.12
N MET A 37 2.98 8.02 0.80
CA MET A 37 3.22 6.57 0.65
C MET A 37 2.10 5.87 -0.13
N VAL A 38 1.09 6.60 -0.58
CA VAL A 38 -0.10 6.07 -1.24
C VAL A 38 -0.41 6.81 -2.54
N GLN A 39 -1.08 6.09 -3.43
CA GLN A 39 -1.48 6.55 -4.76
C GLN A 39 -2.79 7.34 -4.77
N ASP A 40 -3.69 7.12 -3.82
CA ASP A 40 -4.96 7.82 -3.75
C ASP A 40 -5.47 8.01 -2.30
N LEU A 41 -6.55 8.80 -2.17
CA LEU A 41 -7.15 9.12 -0.88
C LEU A 41 -7.83 7.91 -0.23
N GLN A 42 -8.34 6.96 -1.01
CA GLN A 42 -8.97 5.76 -0.46
C GLN A 42 -7.93 4.90 0.25
N ASP A 43 -6.78 4.71 -0.38
CA ASP A 43 -5.65 3.98 0.20
C ASP A 43 -5.06 4.71 1.40
N MET A 44 -5.06 6.04 1.42
CA MET A 44 -4.69 6.83 2.61
C MET A 44 -5.56 6.49 3.82
N LYS A 45 -6.89 6.48 3.64
CA LYS A 45 -7.84 6.16 4.73
C LYS A 45 -7.62 4.74 5.24
N ARG A 46 -7.42 3.80 4.32
CA ARG A 46 -7.19 2.39 4.65
C ARG A 46 -5.90 2.20 5.44
N LEU A 47 -4.80 2.79 4.98
CA LEU A 47 -3.53 2.78 5.70
C LEU A 47 -3.70 3.33 7.12
N GLY A 48 -4.43 4.44 7.28
CA GLY A 48 -4.73 4.98 8.61
C GLY A 48 -5.49 4.02 9.53
N HIS A 49 -6.43 3.23 9.00
CA HIS A 49 -7.11 2.17 9.77
C HIS A 49 -6.18 1.01 10.11
N ASP A 50 -5.32 0.60 9.18
CA ASP A 50 -4.37 -0.49 9.39
C ASP A 50 -3.32 -0.09 10.43
N MET A 51 -2.80 1.14 10.38
CA MET A 51 -1.84 1.67 11.34
C MET A 51 -2.40 1.73 12.77
N LYS A 52 -3.69 2.02 12.95
CA LYS A 52 -4.33 2.02 14.29
C LYS A 52 -4.34 0.65 14.96
N ARG A 53 -4.17 -0.43 14.19
CA ARG A 53 -4.14 -1.80 14.72
C ARG A 53 -2.74 -2.22 15.15
N ILE A 54 -1.71 -1.46 14.76
CA ILE A 54 -0.33 -1.71 15.11
C ILE A 54 -0.04 -1.00 16.43
N LYS A 55 0.48 -1.76 17.40
CA LYS A 55 0.82 -1.23 18.72
C LYS A 55 2.10 -0.41 18.65
N THR A 56 2.13 0.66 19.42
CA THR A 56 3.32 1.47 19.65
C THR A 56 4.27 0.77 20.63
N ASN A 57 5.54 1.19 20.64
CA ASN A 57 6.51 0.70 21.61
C ASN A 57 6.08 0.90 23.08
N SER A 58 5.31 1.95 23.37
CA SER A 58 4.77 2.21 24.71
C SER A 58 3.66 1.22 25.09
N GLU A 59 2.76 0.89 24.16
CA GLU A 59 1.68 -0.08 24.37
C GLU A 59 2.24 -1.51 24.52
N LEU A 60 3.25 -1.87 23.72
CA LEU A 60 3.96 -3.15 23.86
C LEU A 60 4.58 -3.31 25.25
N LYS A 61 5.24 -2.26 25.77
CA LYS A 61 5.80 -2.26 27.13
C LYS A 61 4.72 -2.43 28.20
N ALA A 62 3.57 -1.76 28.07
CA ALA A 62 2.47 -1.86 29.01
C ALA A 62 1.88 -3.29 29.09
N GLU A 63 1.98 -4.04 27.99
CA GLU A 63 1.57 -5.45 27.92
C GLU A 63 2.68 -6.44 28.28
N GLY A 64 3.86 -5.96 28.71
CA GLY A 64 5.01 -6.79 29.05
C GLY A 64 5.75 -7.38 27.84
N MET A 65 5.51 -6.86 26.63
CA MET A 65 6.25 -7.24 25.42
C MET A 65 7.54 -6.42 25.27
N ILE A 66 8.54 -7.01 24.61
CA ILE A 66 9.81 -6.33 24.31
C ILE A 66 9.63 -5.52 23.02
N PRO A 67 9.82 -4.18 23.06
CA PRO A 67 9.70 -3.31 21.89
C PRO A 67 10.92 -3.45 20.97
N ASP A 68 10.77 -3.00 19.73
CA ASP A 68 11.86 -2.98 18.76
C ASP A 68 13.03 -2.08 19.22
N PRO A 69 14.30 -2.43 18.91
CA PRO A 69 15.45 -1.60 19.24
C PRO A 69 15.39 -0.22 18.58
N ILE A 70 15.82 0.82 19.30
CA ILE A 70 15.97 2.16 18.74
C ILE A 70 17.32 2.24 18.02
N GLN A 71 17.32 2.82 16.82
CA GLN A 71 18.52 3.04 16.03
C GLN A 71 19.10 4.44 16.33
N GLU A 72 20.38 4.51 16.71
CA GLU A 72 21.13 5.77 16.91
C GLU A 72 21.84 6.25 15.63
#